data_AF-A0A7Y6NQV1-F1
#
_entry.id   AF-A0A7Y6NQV1-F1
#
_cell.length_a   1.000
_cell.length_b   1.000
_cell.length_c   1.000
_cell.angle_alpha   90.00
_cell.angle_beta   90.00
_cell.angle_gamma   90.00
#
_symmetry.space_group_name_H-M   'P 1'
#
loop_
_entity.id
_entity.type
_entity.pdbx_description
1 polymer ?
#
loop_
_entity_poly.entity_id
_entity_poly.type
_entity_poly.pdbx_seq_one_letter_code
_entity_poly.pdbx_strand_id
1 'polypeptide(L)'
;MADEAARRGLASPERLAQLRERRNALAADRDALAGLPEAGRRKDWARTLRDMDGLLQQLDALIDRGNRAPKAARPARAARRDEPKDVVTIARLPKGEGGEVRVRVLTWRGERVVDVRLWVTCDGGEPAPTRRGVAVAAGDLGGLLDALRSAAAHV
;
A
#
# COMPACT_ATOMS: atom_id res chain seq x y z
N MET A 1 1.91 -24.38 0.20
CA MET A 1 0.58 -24.14 -0.43
C MET A 1 0.07 -22.70 -0.25
N ALA A 2 0.57 -21.90 0.70
CA ALA A 2 0.16 -20.50 0.86
C ALA A 2 0.81 -19.49 -0.13
N ASP A 3 1.87 -19.90 -0.85
CA ASP A 3 2.65 -19.03 -1.77
C ASP A 3 1.95 -18.80 -3.12
N GLU A 4 0.91 -19.59 -3.45
CA GLU A 4 0.22 -19.50 -4.74
C GLU A 4 -0.91 -18.47 -4.73
N ALA A 5 -1.53 -18.23 -3.57
CA ALA A 5 -2.61 -17.25 -3.42
C ALA A 5 -2.10 -15.80 -3.41
N ALA A 6 -0.88 -15.55 -2.91
CA ALA A 6 -0.27 -14.21 -2.88
C ALA A 6 0.18 -13.72 -4.27
N ARG A 7 0.51 -14.64 -5.20
CA ARG A 7 0.84 -14.33 -6.60
C ARG A 7 -0.40 -14.06 -7.48
N ARG A 8 -1.62 -14.29 -6.97
CA ARG A 8 -2.90 -14.01 -7.65
C ARG A 8 -3.31 -12.53 -7.61
N GLY A 9 -2.37 -11.61 -7.36
CA GLY A 9 -2.56 -10.21 -7.70
C GLY A 9 -2.74 -10.04 -9.21
N LEU A 10 -3.24 -8.88 -9.65
CA LEU A 10 -3.43 -8.45 -11.06
C LEU A 10 -2.22 -8.66 -12.02
N ALA A 11 -1.09 -9.16 -11.52
CA ALA A 11 0.17 -9.37 -12.23
C ALA A 11 0.43 -10.82 -12.68
N SER A 12 -0.48 -11.78 -12.48
CA SER A 12 -0.27 -13.13 -13.04
C SER A 12 -0.36 -13.11 -14.58
N PRO A 13 0.52 -13.82 -15.30
CA PRO A 13 0.48 -13.88 -16.77
C PRO A 13 -0.87 -14.35 -17.32
N GLU A 14 -1.48 -15.31 -16.64
CA GLU A 14 -2.79 -15.86 -16.97
C GLU A 14 -3.91 -14.80 -16.81
N ARG A 15 -3.88 -14.02 -15.73
CA ARG A 15 -4.87 -12.96 -15.50
C ARG A 15 -4.73 -11.83 -16.52
N LEU A 16 -3.51 -11.50 -16.91
CA LEU A 16 -3.24 -10.53 -17.98
C LEU A 16 -3.74 -11.02 -19.34
N ALA A 17 -3.57 -12.31 -19.65
CA ALA A 17 -4.10 -12.91 -20.87
C ALA A 17 -5.65 -12.82 -20.90
N GLN A 18 -6.31 -13.18 -19.80
CA GLN A 18 -7.78 -13.06 -19.67
C GLN A 18 -8.26 -11.61 -19.83
N LEU A 19 -7.54 -10.62 -19.28
CA LEU A 19 -7.88 -9.21 -19.43
C LEU A 19 -7.75 -8.74 -20.88
N ARG A 20 -6.69 -9.16 -21.59
CA ARG A 20 -6.48 -8.84 -23.01
C ARG A 20 -7.56 -9.47 -23.89
N GLU A 21 -7.90 -10.73 -23.65
CA GLU A 21 -8.98 -11.41 -24.36
C GLU A 21 -10.31 -10.70 -24.18
N ARG A 22 -10.67 -10.37 -22.93
CA ARG A 22 -11.90 -9.62 -22.61
C ARG A 22 -11.93 -8.24 -23.25
N ARG A 23 -10.79 -7.54 -23.28
CA ARG A 23 -10.65 -6.24 -23.94
C ARG A 23 -10.88 -6.35 -25.45
N ASN A 24 -10.30 -7.37 -26.09
CA ASN A 24 -10.46 -7.60 -27.52
C ASN A 24 -11.90 -7.95 -27.90
N ALA A 25 -12.57 -8.81 -27.12
CA ALA A 25 -13.98 -9.14 -27.32
C ALA A 25 -14.87 -7.88 -27.22
N LEU A 26 -14.67 -7.08 -26.18
CA LEU A 26 -15.44 -5.85 -25.98
C LEU A 26 -15.19 -4.80 -27.07
N ALA A 27 -13.96 -4.71 -27.58
CA ALA A 27 -13.62 -3.82 -28.70
C ALA A 27 -14.34 -4.25 -29.99
N ALA A 28 -14.35 -5.56 -30.27
CA ALA A 28 -15.07 -6.11 -31.42
C ALA A 28 -16.58 -5.84 -31.32
N ASP A 29 -17.19 -6.04 -30.15
CA ASP A 29 -18.61 -5.73 -29.92
C ASP A 29 -18.90 -4.24 -30.12
N ARG A 30 -18.01 -3.38 -29.62
CA ARG A 30 -18.12 -1.92 -29.75
C ARG A 30 -18.07 -1.51 -31.22
N ASP A 31 -17.13 -2.06 -31.99
CA ASP A 31 -16.95 -1.73 -33.40
C ASP A 31 -18.10 -2.28 -34.27
N ALA A 32 -18.59 -3.48 -33.96
CA ALA A 32 -19.79 -4.04 -34.58
C ALA A 32 -21.01 -3.15 -34.34
N LEU A 33 -21.18 -2.65 -33.11
CA LEU A 33 -22.27 -1.73 -32.76
C LEU A 33 -22.11 -0.36 -33.44
N ALA A 34 -20.88 0.15 -33.55
CA ALA A 34 -20.58 1.41 -34.22
C ALA A 34 -20.84 1.35 -35.74
N GLY A 35 -20.60 0.19 -36.35
CA GLY A 35 -20.80 -0.06 -37.78
C GLY A 35 -22.25 -0.30 -38.21
N LEU A 36 -23.22 -0.33 -37.29
CA LEU A 36 -24.62 -0.55 -37.64
C LEU A 36 -25.19 0.60 -38.51
N PRO A 37 -25.98 0.26 -39.56
CA PRO A 37 -26.69 1.26 -40.35
C PRO A 37 -27.70 2.00 -39.48
N GLU A 38 -28.04 3.23 -39.88
CA GLU A 38 -28.85 4.15 -39.06
C GLU A 38 -30.22 3.57 -38.68
N ALA A 39 -30.84 2.79 -39.59
CA ALA A 39 -32.08 2.07 -39.35
C ALA A 39 -31.99 0.97 -38.26
N GLY A 40 -30.78 0.48 -37.95
CA GLY A 40 -30.53 -0.51 -36.91
C GLY A 40 -30.12 0.09 -35.55
N ARG A 41 -29.99 1.42 -35.45
CA ARG A 41 -29.53 2.09 -34.22
C ARG A 41 -30.72 2.26 -33.26
N ARG A 42 -30.52 1.81 -32.01
CA ARG A 42 -31.48 2.03 -30.92
C ARG A 42 -31.41 3.48 -30.42
N LYS A 43 -32.48 3.95 -29.77
CA LYS A 43 -32.57 5.30 -29.18
C LYS A 43 -31.40 5.65 -28.24
N ASP A 44 -30.85 4.66 -27.56
CA ASP A 44 -29.74 4.82 -26.60
C ASP A 44 -28.36 4.44 -27.18
N TRP A 45 -28.25 4.21 -28.49
CA TRP A 45 -27.03 3.73 -29.16
C TRP A 45 -25.76 4.52 -28.80
N ALA A 46 -25.84 5.86 -28.84
CA ALA A 46 -24.71 6.73 -28.51
C ALA A 46 -24.30 6.63 -27.03
N ARG A 47 -25.24 6.33 -26.14
CA ARG A 47 -24.96 6.10 -24.71
C ARG A 47 -24.26 4.75 -24.53
N THR A 48 -24.76 3.70 -25.17
CA THR A 48 -24.14 2.37 -25.12
C THR A 48 -22.69 2.41 -25.61
N LEU A 49 -22.38 3.11 -26.71
CA LEU A 49 -21.01 3.26 -27.18
C LEU A 49 -20.10 3.96 -26.16
N ARG A 50 -20.57 5.03 -25.51
CA ARG A 50 -19.82 5.72 -24.45
C ARG A 50 -19.55 4.82 -23.25
N ASP A 51 -20.54 4.02 -22.84
CA ASP A 51 -20.39 3.08 -21.73
C ASP A 51 -19.34 1.99 -22.07
N MET A 52 -19.35 1.48 -23.31
CA MET A 52 -18.35 0.52 -23.80
C MET A 52 -16.96 1.13 -23.88
N ASP A 53 -16.82 2.36 -24.37
CA ASP A 53 -15.54 3.08 -24.39
C ASP A 53 -14.98 3.27 -22.96
N GLY A 54 -15.84 3.54 -21.97
CA GLY A 54 -15.44 3.63 -20.56
C GLY A 54 -14.94 2.29 -19.99
N LEU A 55 -15.60 1.18 -20.34
CA LEU A 55 -15.16 -0.17 -19.93
C LEU A 55 -13.83 -0.57 -20.59
N LEU A 56 -13.61 -0.20 -21.86
CA LEU A 56 -12.33 -0.40 -22.55
C LEU A 56 -11.20 0.37 -21.86
N GLN A 57 -11.41 1.63 -21.49
CA GLN A 57 -10.43 2.41 -20.73
C GLN A 57 -10.07 1.78 -19.39
N GLN A 58 -11.05 1.21 -18.67
CA GLN A 58 -10.80 0.50 -17.42
C GLN A 58 -9.95 -0.76 -17.63
N LEU A 59 -10.24 -1.54 -18.68
CA LEU A 59 -9.47 -2.74 -19.00
C LEU A 59 -8.03 -2.40 -19.42
N ASP A 60 -7.85 -1.38 -20.26
CA ASP A 60 -6.53 -0.90 -20.67
C ASP A 60 -5.72 -0.44 -19.45
N ALA A 61 -6.33 0.30 -18.51
CA ALA A 61 -5.66 0.72 -17.27
C ALA A 61 -5.26 -0.46 -16.36
N LEU A 62 -6.03 -1.54 -16.35
CA LEU A 62 -5.70 -2.76 -15.59
C LEU A 62 -4.58 -3.56 -16.27
N ILE A 63 -4.61 -3.68 -17.59
CA ILE A 63 -3.55 -4.31 -18.38
C ILE A 63 -2.24 -3.56 -18.19
N ASP A 64 -2.27 -2.23 -18.28
CA ASP A 64 -1.10 -1.37 -18.02
C ASP A 64 -0.57 -1.54 -16.60
N ARG A 65 -1.47 -1.65 -15.61
CA ARG A 65 -1.07 -1.88 -14.21
C ARG A 65 -0.38 -3.22 -14.03
N GLY A 66 -0.86 -4.29 -14.67
CA GLY A 66 -0.25 -5.62 -14.57
C GLY A 66 1.02 -5.77 -15.42
N ASN A 67 1.15 -5.04 -16.53
CA ASN A 67 2.37 -4.99 -17.35
C ASN A 67 3.50 -4.18 -16.69
N ARG A 68 3.18 -3.26 -15.76
CA ARG A 68 4.21 -2.56 -14.99
C ARG A 68 4.94 -3.57 -14.14
N ALA A 69 6.27 -3.61 -14.31
CA ALA A 69 7.15 -4.31 -13.38
C ALA A 69 6.74 -3.91 -11.95
N PRO A 70 6.72 -4.86 -10.98
CA PRO A 70 6.49 -4.52 -9.59
C PRO A 70 7.43 -3.37 -9.28
N LYS A 71 6.86 -2.23 -8.89
CA LYS A 71 7.63 -1.01 -8.67
C LYS A 71 8.67 -1.40 -7.64
N ALA A 72 9.93 -1.57 -8.08
CA ALA A 72 11.03 -2.02 -7.22
C ALA A 72 10.86 -1.26 -5.93
N ALA A 73 10.69 -1.99 -4.81
CA ALA A 73 10.39 -1.42 -3.52
C ALA A 73 11.32 -0.22 -3.39
N ARG A 74 10.76 0.99 -3.52
CA ARG A 74 11.58 2.20 -3.49
C ARG A 74 12.33 2.04 -2.18
N PRO A 75 13.69 1.97 -2.18
CA PRO A 75 14.41 1.86 -0.92
C PRO A 75 13.83 2.95 -0.07
N ALA A 76 13.24 2.56 1.06
CA ALA A 76 12.41 3.44 1.85
C ALA A 76 13.18 4.75 1.94
N ARG A 77 12.57 5.85 1.45
CA ARG A 77 13.22 7.17 1.48
C ARG A 77 13.55 7.62 2.92
N ALA A 78 13.25 6.77 3.90
CA ALA A 78 13.63 6.75 5.30
C ALA A 78 15.12 6.41 5.58
N ALA A 79 15.88 5.83 4.65
CA ALA A 79 17.28 5.43 4.92
C ALA A 79 18.34 6.51 4.61
N ARG A 80 17.94 7.76 4.32
CA ARG A 80 18.87 8.89 4.08
C ARG A 80 18.66 10.06 5.05
N ARG A 81 18.19 9.77 6.26
CA ARG A 81 18.30 10.72 7.37
C ARG A 81 19.29 10.10 8.32
N ASP A 82 20.40 10.78 8.57
CA ASP A 82 21.44 10.34 9.50
C ASP A 82 20.78 9.71 10.72
N GLU A 83 21.01 8.41 10.91
CA GLU A 83 20.55 7.77 12.11
C GLU A 83 21.23 8.51 13.27
N PRO A 84 20.47 9.04 14.24
CA PRO A 84 21.08 9.81 15.31
C PRO A 84 22.15 8.94 15.98
N LYS A 85 23.36 9.47 16.14
CA LYS A 85 24.51 8.70 16.64
C LYS A 85 24.26 8.13 18.04
N ASP A 86 23.41 8.79 18.82
CA ASP A 86 23.11 8.45 20.21
C ASP A 86 21.74 7.81 20.34
N VAL A 87 21.50 6.68 19.67
CA VAL A 87 20.22 5.97 19.80
C VAL A 87 20.37 4.70 20.61
N VAL A 88 19.66 4.64 21.74
CA VAL A 88 19.57 3.45 22.59
C VAL A 88 18.18 2.84 22.41
N THR A 89 18.11 1.58 22.01
CA THR A 89 16.82 0.84 21.99
C THR A 89 16.60 0.22 23.37
N ILE A 90 15.52 0.61 24.04
CA ILE A 90 15.18 0.16 25.39
C ILE A 90 14.32 -1.11 25.35
N ALA A 91 13.34 -1.15 24.45
CA ALA A 91 12.43 -2.28 24.36
C ALA A 91 11.99 -2.54 22.92
N ARG A 92 11.69 -3.81 22.64
CA ARG A 92 11.03 -4.28 21.42
C ARG A 92 9.82 -5.12 21.85
N LEU A 93 8.64 -4.70 21.42
CA LEU A 93 7.36 -5.30 21.79
C LEU A 93 6.75 -5.90 20.52
N PRO A 94 6.70 -7.23 20.36
CA PRO A 94 6.15 -7.85 19.17
C PRO A 94 4.67 -7.50 19.01
N LYS A 95 4.25 -7.18 17.78
CA LYS A 95 2.86 -6.90 17.41
C LYS A 95 2.44 -7.88 16.30
N GLY A 96 2.31 -9.16 16.67
CA GLY A 96 1.97 -10.24 15.74
C GLY A 96 3.05 -10.48 14.66
N GLU A 97 2.68 -11.20 13.59
CA GLU A 97 3.62 -11.63 12.53
C GLU A 97 4.18 -10.50 11.66
N GLY A 98 3.62 -9.29 11.72
CA GLY A 98 3.91 -8.21 10.76
C GLY A 98 4.67 -7.01 11.29
N GLY A 99 4.99 -6.94 12.59
CA GLY A 99 5.72 -5.80 13.12
C GLY A 99 5.96 -5.84 14.61
N GLU A 100 6.70 -4.85 15.09
CA GLU A 100 7.04 -4.66 16.49
C GLU A 100 7.00 -3.17 16.85
N VAL A 101 6.62 -2.85 18.08
CA VAL A 101 6.78 -1.52 18.63
C VAL A 101 8.14 -1.44 19.28
N ARG A 102 8.99 -0.51 18.83
CA ARG A 102 10.28 -0.23 19.47
C ARG A 102 10.16 1.03 20.32
N VAL A 103 10.71 0.96 21.53
CA VAL A 103 10.92 2.11 22.41
C VAL A 103 12.40 2.46 22.36
N ARG A 104 12.73 3.65 21.87
CA ARG A 104 14.11 4.14 21.70
C ARG A 104 14.28 5.46 22.43
N VAL A 105 15.47 5.70 22.96
CA VAL A 105 15.91 7.00 23.46
C VAL A 105 16.94 7.54 22.47
N LEU A 106 16.75 8.76 22.00
CA LEU A 106 17.64 9.41 21.06
C LEU A 106 17.79 10.90 21.34
N THR A 107 18.84 11.51 20.79
CA THR A 107 18.99 12.97 20.74
C THR A 107 18.44 13.50 19.42
N TRP A 108 17.50 14.44 19.49
CA TRP A 108 16.94 15.12 18.33
C TRP A 108 17.02 16.63 18.54
N ARG A 109 17.72 17.34 17.65
CA ARG A 109 17.94 18.80 17.74
C ARG A 109 18.51 19.26 19.10
N GLY A 110 19.36 18.45 19.72
CA GLY A 110 19.98 18.75 21.02
C GLY A 110 19.15 18.33 22.23
N GLU A 111 17.94 17.82 22.04
CA GLU A 111 17.06 17.38 23.13
C GLU A 111 16.96 15.85 23.19
N ARG A 112 16.85 15.31 24.41
CA ARG A 112 16.57 13.88 24.60
C ARG A 112 15.10 13.60 24.38
N VAL A 113 14.83 12.59 23.56
CA VAL A 113 13.49 12.20 23.13
C VAL A 113 13.32 10.69 23.27
N VAL A 114 12.15 10.28 23.73
CA VAL A 114 11.69 8.90 23.73
C VAL A 114 10.81 8.68 22.50
N ASP A 115 11.27 7.88 21.54
CA ASP A 115 10.51 7.49 20.35
C ASP A 115 9.88 6.11 20.57
N VAL A 116 8.55 6.07 20.54
CA VAL A 116 7.75 4.85 20.58
C VAL A 116 7.13 4.67 19.20
N ARG A 117 7.65 3.73 18.42
CA ARG A 117 7.32 3.63 16.99
C ARG A 117 7.05 2.20 16.57
N LEU A 118 6.08 2.03 15.68
CA LEU A 118 5.84 0.77 14.99
C LEU A 118 6.88 0.59 13.89
N TRP A 119 7.54 -0.56 13.93
CA TRP A 119 8.42 -1.08 12.91
C TRP A 119 7.73 -2.25 12.22
N VAL A 120 7.88 -2.34 10.91
CA VAL A 120 7.29 -3.42 10.11
C VAL A 120 8.36 -4.01 9.22
N THR A 121 8.27 -5.32 9.03
CA THR A 121 9.08 -6.07 8.08
C THR A 121 8.28 -6.14 6.79
N CYS A 122 8.78 -5.55 5.70
CA CYS A 122 8.16 -5.69 4.39
C CYS A 122 8.88 -6.79 3.61
N ASP A 123 8.15 -7.81 3.17
CA ASP A 123 8.54 -8.84 2.19
C ASP A 123 10.01 -9.30 2.28
N GLY A 124 10.40 -9.88 3.42
CA GLY A 124 11.74 -10.44 3.63
C GLY A 124 12.87 -9.42 3.78
N GLY A 125 12.57 -8.13 3.85
CA GLY A 125 13.54 -7.06 4.08
C GLY A 125 13.81 -6.80 5.57
N GLU A 126 14.78 -5.92 5.83
CA GLU A 126 15.07 -5.43 7.18
C GLU A 126 13.87 -4.67 7.77
N PRO A 127 13.57 -4.83 9.08
CA PRO A 127 12.52 -4.06 9.74
C PRO A 127 12.77 -2.56 9.59
N ALA A 128 11.76 -1.82 9.15
CA ALA A 128 11.85 -0.38 8.93
C ALA A 128 10.87 0.39 9.84
N PRO A 129 11.24 1.59 10.33
CA PRO A 129 10.32 2.41 11.11
C PRO A 129 9.19 2.94 10.23
N THR A 130 7.97 2.89 10.73
CA THR A 130 6.80 3.47 10.06
C THR A 130 6.54 4.90 10.52
N ARG A 131 5.62 5.59 9.84
CA ARG A 131 5.09 6.88 10.31
C ARG A 131 4.19 6.75 11.53
N ARG A 132 3.80 5.53 11.92
CA ARG A 132 2.95 5.26 13.09
C ARG A 132 3.83 5.16 14.32
N GLY A 133 3.87 6.24 15.10
CA GLY A 133 4.66 6.33 16.31
C GLY A 133 4.63 7.74 16.86
N VAL A 134 4.97 7.87 18.14
CA VAL A 134 5.04 9.14 18.84
C VAL A 134 6.45 9.33 19.39
N ALA A 135 6.90 10.57 19.36
CA ALA A 135 8.15 10.99 19.95
C ALA A 135 7.79 11.98 21.07
N VAL A 136 8.28 11.73 22.28
CA VAL A 136 7.96 12.51 23.48
C VAL A 136 9.25 13.03 24.07
N ALA A 137 9.28 14.32 24.42
CA ALA A 137 10.45 14.91 25.08
C ALA A 137 10.69 14.21 26.42
N ALA A 138 11.95 14.07 26.82
CA ALA A 138 12.28 13.39 28.07
C ALA A 138 11.64 14.05 29.30
N GLY A 139 11.41 15.38 29.26
CA GLY A 139 10.72 16.13 30.32
C GLY A 139 9.24 15.74 30.50
N ASP A 140 8.58 15.31 29.43
CA ASP A 140 7.15 14.93 29.44
C ASP A 140 6.93 13.44 29.74
N LEU A 141 8.02 12.65 29.84
CA LEU A 141 7.95 11.20 30.00
C LEU A 141 7.23 10.79 31.28
N GLY A 142 7.39 11.53 32.38
CA GLY A 142 6.71 11.24 33.65
C GLY A 142 5.19 11.24 33.51
N GLY A 143 4.63 12.29 32.90
CA GLY A 143 3.19 12.39 32.66
C GLY A 143 2.67 11.30 31.73
N LEU A 144 3.43 10.92 30.69
CA LEU A 144 3.07 9.80 29.83
C LEU A 144 3.03 8.47 30.61
N LEU A 145 4.01 8.21 31.48
CA LEU A 145 4.05 6.98 32.28
C LEU A 145 2.85 6.89 33.23
N ASP A 146 2.48 8.00 33.87
CA ASP A 146 1.32 8.03 34.77
C ASP A 146 0.01 7.78 34.02
N ALA A 147 -0.13 8.36 32.82
CA ALA A 147 -1.28 8.09 31.94
C ALA A 147 -1.35 6.62 31.50
N LEU A 148 -0.21 6.03 31.10
CA LEU A 148 -0.15 4.62 30.69
C LEU A 148 -0.46 3.66 31.84
N ARG A 149 0.04 3.94 33.06
CA ARG A 149 -0.29 3.18 34.26
C ARG A 149 -1.77 3.25 34.59
N SER A 150 -2.37 4.44 34.47
CA SER A 150 -3.80 4.62 34.66
C SER A 150 -4.60 3.83 33.62
N ALA A 151 -4.20 3.88 32.34
CA ALA A 151 -4.83 3.11 31.27
C ALA A 151 -4.74 1.60 31.49
N ALA A 152 -3.63 1.11 32.06
CA ALA A 152 -3.44 -0.31 32.37
C ALA A 152 -4.48 -0.86 33.37
N ALA A 153 -5.11 0.00 34.19
CA ALA A 153 -6.19 -0.41 35.10
C ALA A 153 -7.55 -0.60 34.39
N HIS A 154 -7.65 -0.28 33.10
CA HIS A 154 -8.89 -0.32 32.32
C HIS A 154 -8.85 -1.32 31.16
N VAL A 155 -7.82 -2.15 31.06
CA VAL A 155 -7.63 -3.13 29.97
C VAL A 155 -7.55 -4.56 30.49
#